data_AF-A0A9W9D4W3-F1
#
_entry.id   AF-A0A9W9D4W3-F1
#
_cell.length_a   1.000
_cell.length_b   1.000
_cell.length_c   1.000
_cell.angle_alpha   90.00
_cell.angle_beta   90.00
_cell.angle_gamma   90.00
#
_symmetry.space_group_name_H-M   'P 1'
#
loop_
_entity.id
_entity.type
_entity.pdbx_description
1 polymer ?
#
loop_
_entity_poly.entity_id
_entity_poly.type
_entity_poly.pdbx_seq_one_letter_code
_entity_poly.pdbx_strand_id
1 'polypeptide(L)'
;MSRRSQPAPLPMTYPRPTSQVQTPSGPQGKTRLLPKRLKNANTAVERLLFTLGTKDLESIAKTMPSPAGAPETRLIDEKHKMIRLRCVKWPADPMPRGEQWAVADNSWIQWSTFSLNGRPLEFRKKLHYGKDLPIDLTPLVTKGENILAVSVMSNSDDHNYRNYLIAAEFLGVMTRQSIDERLREKTVDAQTVVDDIKRKLSGSATDDDDIVLMESTLTVNLRDPFSASKICDTPVRGKTCLHNDCFDLDTFLETRPRKGDATAADQWRCPICKADARPNTLVIDGFLVEVREELARKGLLGTRAIIVSQDGSWRPKPEERDPNGVTDRDTPEPNSAAAQTVHEIIDLSD
;
A
#
# COMPACT_ATOMS: atom_id res chain seq x y z
N MET A 1 -77.80 -53.30 19.75
CA MET A 1 -76.82 -52.95 18.71
C MET A 1 -77.27 -51.66 18.02
N SER A 2 -76.33 -50.88 17.49
CA SER A 2 -76.45 -49.52 16.91
C SER A 2 -76.45 -48.34 17.90
N ARG A 3 -75.24 -47.90 18.28
CA ARG A 3 -75.01 -46.53 18.75
C ARG A 3 -74.95 -45.61 17.52
N ARG A 4 -75.80 -44.59 17.49
CA ARG A 4 -75.81 -43.52 16.49
C ARG A 4 -74.55 -42.67 16.63
N SER A 5 -73.77 -42.55 15.57
CA SER A 5 -72.64 -41.62 15.46
C SER A 5 -73.16 -40.19 15.27
N GLN A 6 -72.78 -39.28 16.18
CA GLN A 6 -72.96 -37.84 16.00
C GLN A 6 -71.88 -37.28 15.07
N PRO A 7 -72.17 -36.25 14.26
CA PRO A 7 -71.18 -35.62 13.39
C PRO A 7 -70.20 -34.74 14.18
N ALA A 8 -68.93 -34.79 13.78
CA ALA A 8 -67.85 -33.99 14.36
C ALA A 8 -68.05 -32.48 14.07
N PRO A 9 -67.67 -31.58 15.00
CA PRO A 9 -67.77 -30.15 14.77
C PRO A 9 -66.70 -29.67 13.78
N LEU A 10 -67.09 -28.79 12.87
CA LEU A 10 -66.20 -28.09 11.94
C LEU A 10 -65.25 -27.16 12.73
N PRO A 11 -63.95 -27.07 12.36
CA PRO A 11 -63.03 -26.19 13.04
C PRO A 11 -63.33 -24.72 12.72
N MET A 12 -63.54 -23.92 13.78
CA MET A 12 -63.54 -22.46 13.73
C MET A 12 -62.16 -21.96 13.28
N THR A 13 -62.09 -21.41 12.07
CA THR A 13 -60.93 -20.66 11.60
C THR A 13 -60.91 -19.28 12.24
N TYR A 14 -60.05 -19.07 13.23
CA TYR A 14 -59.64 -17.72 13.64
C TYR A 14 -58.63 -17.19 12.61
N PRO A 15 -58.76 -15.95 12.11
CA PRO A 15 -57.72 -15.35 11.30
C PRO A 15 -56.46 -15.19 12.16
N ARG A 16 -55.37 -15.87 11.76
CA ARG A 16 -54.03 -15.59 12.29
C ARG A 16 -53.73 -14.11 12.03
N PRO A 17 -53.23 -13.34 13.03
CA PRO A 17 -52.65 -12.05 12.73
C PRO A 17 -51.47 -12.31 11.80
N THR A 18 -51.56 -11.78 10.58
CA THR A 18 -50.42 -11.60 9.69
C THR A 18 -49.40 -10.77 10.45
N SER A 19 -48.44 -11.44 11.11
CA SER A 19 -47.14 -10.83 11.35
C SER A 19 -46.62 -10.50 9.96
N GLN A 20 -46.72 -9.22 9.60
CA GLN A 20 -45.86 -8.68 8.57
C GLN A 20 -44.44 -9.02 9.01
N VAL A 21 -43.86 -10.02 8.37
CA VAL A 21 -42.43 -10.22 8.34
C VAL A 21 -41.91 -8.93 7.72
N GLN A 22 -41.50 -7.99 8.58
CA GLN A 22 -40.63 -6.91 8.18
C GLN A 22 -39.43 -7.58 7.55
N THR A 23 -39.33 -7.50 6.23
CA THR A 23 -38.15 -7.88 5.49
C THR A 23 -37.02 -6.95 5.94
N PRO A 24 -36.00 -7.46 6.66
CA PRO A 24 -34.86 -6.63 7.02
C PRO A 24 -33.78 -6.90 5.98
N SER A 25 -33.72 -6.12 4.90
CA SER A 25 -32.50 -5.93 4.12
C SER A 25 -32.74 -5.11 2.84
N GLY A 26 -32.69 -3.77 2.96
CA GLY A 26 -32.08 -3.01 1.86
C GLY A 26 -30.61 -3.44 1.76
N PRO A 27 -29.99 -3.44 0.56
CA PRO A 27 -28.58 -3.76 0.46
C PRO A 27 -27.82 -2.75 1.34
N GLN A 28 -27.09 -3.25 2.33
CA GLN A 28 -26.08 -2.44 3.01
C GLN A 28 -25.05 -2.08 1.94
N GLY A 29 -25.29 -0.97 1.24
CA GLY A 29 -24.49 -0.51 0.12
C GLY A 29 -23.06 -0.35 0.60
N LYS A 30 -22.14 -1.13 0.05
CA LYS A 30 -20.72 -1.02 0.43
C LYS A 30 -20.26 0.39 0.05
N THR A 31 -19.68 1.11 1.01
CA THR A 31 -19.12 2.45 0.79
C THR A 31 -18.00 2.47 -0.25
N ARG A 32 -17.34 1.32 -0.44
CA ARG A 32 -16.20 1.17 -1.33
C ARG A 32 -16.43 0.05 -2.33
N LEU A 33 -15.98 0.28 -3.56
CA LEU A 33 -15.84 -0.76 -4.57
C LEU A 33 -14.49 -1.47 -4.34
N LEU A 34 -14.52 -2.56 -3.57
CA LEU A 34 -13.36 -3.44 -3.38
C LEU A 34 -12.92 -4.08 -4.72
N PRO A 35 -11.66 -4.54 -4.84
CA PRO A 35 -11.16 -5.22 -6.04
C PRO A 35 -12.08 -6.37 -6.47
N LYS A 36 -12.54 -6.31 -7.73
CA LYS A 36 -13.44 -7.31 -8.33
C LYS A 36 -13.05 -7.60 -9.77
N ARG A 37 -13.19 -8.87 -10.18
CA ARG A 37 -13.14 -9.27 -11.59
C ARG A 37 -14.46 -8.94 -12.27
N LEU A 38 -14.37 -8.55 -13.54
CA LEU A 38 -15.54 -8.53 -14.42
C LEU A 38 -15.96 -9.96 -14.75
N LYS A 39 -17.25 -10.18 -14.92
CA LYS A 39 -17.85 -11.46 -15.28
C LYS A 39 -18.15 -11.55 -16.77
N ASN A 40 -18.63 -10.45 -17.35
CA ASN A 40 -19.17 -10.42 -18.70
C ASN A 40 -18.37 -9.48 -19.63
N ALA A 41 -18.38 -9.77 -20.93
CA ALA A 41 -17.83 -8.93 -22.00
C ALA A 41 -18.83 -8.87 -23.18
N ASN A 42 -18.56 -7.98 -24.15
CA ASN A 42 -19.30 -7.75 -25.39
C ASN A 42 -20.72 -7.23 -25.24
N THR A 43 -21.67 -8.15 -25.05
CA THR A 43 -23.11 -7.86 -25.14
C THR A 43 -23.68 -7.28 -23.85
N ALA A 44 -22.86 -7.16 -22.80
CA ALA A 44 -23.27 -6.67 -21.50
C ALA A 44 -22.40 -5.50 -21.03
N VAL A 45 -23.08 -4.46 -20.54
CA VAL A 45 -22.47 -3.44 -19.68
C VAL A 45 -22.50 -3.98 -18.26
N GLU A 46 -21.33 -4.23 -17.67
CA GLU A 46 -21.25 -4.62 -16.27
C GLU A 46 -21.35 -3.38 -15.38
N ARG A 47 -22.26 -3.43 -14.39
CA ARG A 47 -22.54 -2.31 -13.48
C ARG A 47 -22.03 -2.63 -12.09
N LEU A 48 -21.02 -1.89 -11.64
CA LEU A 48 -20.42 -2.00 -10.33
C LEU A 48 -20.90 -0.83 -9.46
N LEU A 49 -21.56 -1.14 -8.35
CA LEU A 49 -22.18 -0.17 -7.44
C LEU A 49 -21.31 0.06 -6.19
N PHE A 50 -21.24 1.32 -5.76
CA PHE A 50 -20.87 1.71 -4.40
C PHE A 50 -21.73 2.90 -3.94
N THR A 51 -21.93 3.06 -2.64
CA THR A 51 -22.86 4.06 -2.08
C THR A 51 -22.14 5.03 -1.16
N LEU A 52 -22.36 6.33 -1.30
CA LEU A 52 -21.78 7.34 -0.40
C LEU A 52 -22.87 7.98 0.45
N GLY A 53 -22.73 7.88 1.77
CA GLY A 53 -23.58 8.61 2.72
C GLY A 53 -23.20 10.08 2.83
N THR A 54 -23.96 10.83 3.62
CA THR A 54 -23.67 12.26 3.89
C THR A 54 -22.27 12.43 4.51
N LYS A 55 -21.94 11.61 5.52
CA LYS A 55 -20.64 11.67 6.20
C LYS A 55 -19.47 11.32 5.28
N ASP A 56 -19.66 10.35 4.39
CA ASP A 56 -18.64 9.99 3.40
C ASP A 56 -18.36 11.19 2.50
N LEU A 57 -19.41 11.81 1.97
CA LEU A 57 -19.31 12.95 1.05
C LEU A 57 -18.71 14.20 1.71
N GLU A 58 -19.00 14.45 2.99
CA GLU A 58 -18.37 15.53 3.78
C GLU A 58 -16.85 15.36 3.88
N SER A 59 -16.37 14.11 3.90
CA SER A 59 -14.94 13.81 3.89
C SER A 59 -14.31 13.85 2.49
N ILE A 60 -15.09 13.92 1.40
CA ILE A 60 -14.50 13.96 0.05
C ILE A 60 -14.00 15.37 -0.28
N ALA A 61 -12.75 15.44 -0.73
CA ALA A 61 -12.11 16.69 -1.14
C ALA A 61 -12.88 17.38 -2.27
N LYS A 62 -13.12 18.68 -2.13
CA LYS A 62 -13.83 19.47 -3.14
C LYS A 62 -12.83 20.07 -4.13
N THR A 63 -13.11 19.94 -5.42
CA THR A 63 -12.34 20.61 -6.47
C THR A 63 -12.58 22.12 -6.40
N MET A 64 -11.49 22.89 -6.41
CA MET A 64 -11.55 24.34 -6.45
C MET A 64 -11.85 24.83 -7.88
N PRO A 65 -12.59 25.94 -8.04
CA PRO A 65 -12.73 26.59 -9.34
C PRO A 65 -11.35 26.92 -9.91
N SER A 66 -11.10 26.54 -11.17
CA SER A 66 -9.85 26.83 -11.87
C SER A 66 -10.16 27.33 -13.29
N PRO A 67 -9.26 28.13 -13.90
CA PRO A 67 -9.41 28.56 -15.29
C PRO A 67 -9.53 27.38 -16.24
N ALA A 68 -10.22 27.57 -17.37
CA ALA A 68 -10.34 26.53 -18.38
C ALA A 68 -8.96 26.05 -18.85
N GLY A 69 -8.73 24.74 -18.79
CA GLY A 69 -7.45 24.11 -19.16
C GLY A 69 -6.39 24.07 -18.05
N ALA A 70 -6.62 24.72 -16.91
CA ALA A 70 -5.74 24.59 -15.75
C ALA A 70 -5.94 23.21 -15.06
N PRO A 71 -4.89 22.65 -14.42
CA PRO A 71 -5.04 21.45 -13.61
C PRO A 71 -6.03 21.68 -12.45
N GLU A 72 -6.88 20.70 -12.18
CA GLU A 72 -7.75 20.72 -11.00
C GLU A 72 -6.91 20.76 -9.73
N THR A 73 -7.27 21.67 -8.82
CA THR A 73 -6.66 21.80 -7.49
C THR A 73 -7.68 21.55 -6.39
N ARG A 74 -7.19 21.09 -5.22
CA ARG A 74 -8.00 20.77 -4.05
C ARG A 74 -7.26 21.25 -2.80
N LEU A 75 -7.98 21.84 -1.87
CA LEU A 75 -7.48 22.03 -0.51
C LEU A 75 -7.80 20.75 0.27
N ILE A 76 -6.75 20.11 0.80
CA ILE A 76 -6.86 18.83 1.50
C ILE A 76 -6.12 18.89 2.83
N ASP A 77 -6.69 18.23 3.83
CA ASP A 77 -6.06 17.91 5.10
C ASP A 77 -6.33 16.43 5.43
N GLU A 78 -5.95 15.98 6.63
CA GLU A 78 -6.09 14.57 7.03
C GLU A 78 -7.55 14.06 7.08
N LYS A 79 -8.52 14.98 7.22
CA LYS A 79 -9.96 14.67 7.23
C LYS A 79 -10.48 14.40 5.82
N HIS A 80 -9.84 14.99 4.82
CA HIS A 80 -10.25 14.85 3.43
C HIS A 80 -9.77 13.52 2.82
N LYS A 81 -10.58 13.00 1.89
CA LYS A 81 -10.30 11.84 1.06
C LYS A 81 -10.49 12.18 -0.41
N MET A 82 -9.68 11.57 -1.26
CA MET A 82 -9.85 11.56 -2.71
C MET A 82 -10.23 10.14 -3.13
N ILE A 83 -10.95 10.00 -4.23
CA ILE A 83 -11.34 8.70 -4.77
C ILE A 83 -10.71 8.52 -6.13
N ARG A 84 -10.10 7.36 -6.38
CA ARG A 84 -9.59 7.02 -7.70
C ARG A 84 -10.05 5.63 -8.15
N LEU A 85 -10.26 5.48 -9.44
CA LEU A 85 -10.45 4.19 -10.09
C LEU A 85 -9.09 3.60 -10.38
N ARG A 86 -8.88 2.35 -9.98
CA ARG A 86 -7.75 1.54 -10.39
C ARG A 86 -8.20 0.27 -11.08
N CYS A 87 -7.39 -0.15 -12.05
CA CYS A 87 -7.46 -1.46 -12.67
C CYS A 87 -6.09 -2.12 -12.58
N VAL A 88 -6.03 -3.39 -12.20
CA VAL A 88 -4.77 -4.13 -12.00
C VAL A 88 -4.89 -5.48 -12.69
N LYS A 89 -3.88 -5.84 -13.49
CA LYS A 89 -3.75 -7.19 -14.05
C LYS A 89 -3.28 -8.15 -12.95
N TRP A 90 -4.14 -9.08 -12.56
CA TRP A 90 -3.93 -10.08 -11.52
C TRP A 90 -4.60 -11.40 -11.91
N PRO A 91 -3.93 -12.28 -12.68
CA PRO A 91 -4.53 -13.56 -13.10
C PRO A 91 -4.64 -14.58 -11.97
N ALA A 92 -3.81 -14.46 -10.92
CA ALA A 92 -3.71 -15.45 -9.85
C ALA A 92 -4.92 -15.43 -8.89
N ASP A 93 -5.16 -16.57 -8.27
CA ASP A 93 -5.93 -16.71 -7.03
C ASP A 93 -5.00 -17.20 -5.91
N PRO A 94 -5.19 -16.76 -4.65
CA PRO A 94 -6.25 -15.87 -4.17
C PRO A 94 -6.09 -14.41 -4.62
N MET A 95 -7.14 -13.61 -4.38
CA MET A 95 -7.15 -12.16 -4.58
C MET A 95 -6.00 -11.48 -3.82
N PRO A 96 -5.44 -10.37 -4.34
CA PRO A 96 -4.32 -9.71 -3.69
C PRO A 96 -4.74 -9.18 -2.32
N ARG A 97 -3.86 -9.35 -1.34
CA ARG A 97 -3.98 -8.66 -0.04
C ARG A 97 -3.76 -7.16 -0.21
N GLY A 98 -4.12 -6.38 0.81
CA GLY A 98 -4.09 -4.91 0.75
C GLY A 98 -2.70 -4.33 0.42
N GLU A 99 -1.64 -4.95 0.94
CA GLU A 99 -0.25 -4.61 0.67
C GLU A 99 0.16 -4.91 -0.77
N GLN A 100 -0.26 -6.04 -1.34
CA GLN A 100 0.04 -6.45 -2.71
C GLN A 100 -0.69 -5.54 -3.69
N TRP A 101 -1.96 -5.25 -3.41
CA TRP A 101 -2.78 -4.33 -4.18
C TRP A 101 -2.19 -2.91 -4.21
N ALA A 102 -1.72 -2.41 -3.06
CA ALA A 102 -1.14 -1.08 -2.94
C ALA A 102 0.11 -0.86 -3.81
N VAL A 103 0.89 -1.92 -4.00
CA VAL A 103 2.12 -1.89 -4.83
C VAL A 103 1.92 -2.50 -6.22
N ALA A 104 0.70 -2.84 -6.61
CA ALA A 104 0.43 -3.31 -7.96
C ALA A 104 0.41 -2.13 -8.95
N ASP A 105 0.93 -2.37 -10.15
CA ASP A 105 0.87 -1.39 -11.23
C ASP A 105 -0.55 -1.30 -11.79
N ASN A 106 -0.98 -0.07 -12.11
CA ASN A 106 -2.25 0.14 -12.79
C ASN A 106 -2.13 -0.31 -14.25
N SER A 107 -3.13 -1.04 -14.74
CA SER A 107 -3.21 -1.55 -16.10
C SER A 107 -4.68 -1.69 -16.50
N TRP A 108 -5.09 -0.94 -17.52
CA TRP A 108 -6.46 -0.99 -18.02
C TRP A 108 -6.69 -2.22 -18.90
N ILE A 109 -7.91 -2.75 -18.86
CA ILE A 109 -8.34 -3.81 -19.77
C ILE A 109 -8.31 -3.26 -21.20
N GLN A 110 -7.71 -3.97 -22.15
CA GLN A 110 -7.71 -3.54 -23.55
C GLN A 110 -9.13 -3.49 -24.11
N TRP A 111 -9.37 -2.55 -25.03
CA TRP A 111 -10.67 -2.38 -25.71
C TRP A 111 -11.87 -2.23 -24.76
N SER A 112 -11.63 -1.62 -23.61
CA SER A 112 -12.67 -1.37 -22.61
C SER A 112 -13.07 0.11 -22.56
N THR A 113 -14.30 0.35 -22.12
CA THR A 113 -14.82 1.70 -21.83
C THR A 113 -15.40 1.72 -20.43
N PHE A 114 -15.23 2.87 -19.76
CA PHE A 114 -15.71 3.08 -18.40
C PHE A 114 -16.53 4.36 -18.36
N SER A 115 -17.60 4.35 -17.56
CA SER A 115 -18.31 5.57 -17.18
C SER A 115 -18.71 5.51 -15.72
N LEU A 116 -18.71 6.65 -15.05
CA LEU A 116 -19.22 6.79 -13.68
C LEU A 116 -20.43 7.73 -13.72
N ASN A 117 -21.57 7.26 -13.20
CA ASN A 117 -22.82 8.05 -13.17
C ASN A 117 -23.21 8.59 -14.56
N GLY A 118 -22.98 7.77 -15.60
CA GLY A 118 -23.24 8.12 -17.00
C GLY A 118 -22.19 9.02 -17.66
N ARG A 119 -21.17 9.51 -16.93
CA ARG A 119 -20.07 10.30 -17.49
C ARG A 119 -18.93 9.40 -17.94
N PRO A 120 -18.52 9.43 -19.23
CA PRO A 120 -17.36 8.67 -19.70
C PRO A 120 -16.08 9.03 -18.94
N LEU A 121 -15.24 8.05 -18.67
CA LEU A 121 -13.94 8.23 -18.03
C LEU A 121 -12.82 8.15 -19.07
N GLU A 122 -11.88 9.10 -19.01
CA GLU A 122 -10.74 9.16 -19.92
C GLU A 122 -9.53 8.42 -19.35
N PHE A 123 -9.00 7.45 -20.10
CA PHE A 123 -7.74 6.81 -19.73
C PHE A 123 -6.56 7.74 -20.01
N ARG A 124 -5.63 7.77 -19.07
CA ARG A 124 -4.38 8.52 -19.19
C ARG A 124 -3.21 7.57 -19.03
N LYS A 125 -2.12 7.87 -19.73
CA LYS A 125 -0.82 7.22 -19.58
C LYS A 125 0.19 8.22 -19.04
N LYS A 126 1.22 7.73 -18.37
CA LYS A 126 2.40 8.55 -18.07
C LYS A 126 3.07 8.97 -19.38
N LEU A 127 3.48 10.25 -19.44
CA LEU A 127 4.20 10.81 -20.58
C LEU A 127 5.50 10.04 -20.87
N HIS A 128 6.21 9.67 -19.81
CA HIS A 128 7.42 8.85 -19.90
C HIS A 128 7.11 7.40 -19.47
N TYR A 129 7.55 6.43 -20.28
CA TYR A 129 7.39 4.98 -20.06
C TYR A 129 5.96 4.42 -20.12
N GLY A 130 4.98 5.20 -20.59
CA GLY A 130 3.69 4.70 -21.11
C GLY A 130 2.79 3.93 -20.13
N LYS A 131 3.09 3.93 -18.82
CA LYS A 131 2.29 3.21 -17.82
C LYS A 131 0.91 3.83 -17.66
N ASP A 132 -0.12 3.00 -17.53
CA ASP A 132 -1.48 3.46 -17.30
C ASP A 132 -1.61 4.17 -15.95
N LEU A 133 -2.34 5.27 -15.92
CA LEU A 133 -2.61 6.05 -14.73
C LEU A 133 -4.01 5.73 -14.17
N PRO A 134 -4.17 5.69 -12.84
CA PRO A 134 -5.48 5.69 -12.20
C PRO A 134 -6.31 6.92 -12.60
N ILE A 135 -7.64 6.79 -12.62
CA ILE A 135 -8.56 7.89 -12.95
C ILE A 135 -9.07 8.52 -11.66
N ASP A 136 -8.98 9.84 -11.53
CA ASP A 136 -9.57 10.57 -10.41
C ASP A 136 -11.10 10.58 -10.52
N LEU A 137 -11.77 9.96 -9.55
CA LEU A 137 -13.24 9.90 -9.44
C LEU A 137 -13.79 10.97 -8.48
N THR A 138 -12.93 11.65 -7.74
CA THR A 138 -13.30 12.64 -6.72
C THR A 138 -14.33 13.67 -7.21
N PRO A 139 -14.21 14.28 -8.42
CA PRO A 139 -15.17 15.28 -8.87
C PRO A 139 -16.48 14.69 -9.44
N LEU A 140 -16.58 13.37 -9.57
CA LEU A 140 -17.66 12.69 -10.29
C LEU A 140 -18.62 11.94 -9.37
N VAL A 141 -18.25 11.73 -8.11
CA VAL A 141 -19.08 11.02 -7.14
C VAL A 141 -20.20 11.91 -6.59
N THR A 142 -21.33 11.28 -6.26
CA THR A 142 -22.53 11.94 -5.72
C THR A 142 -22.99 11.27 -4.43
N LYS A 143 -23.81 11.98 -3.64
CA LYS A 143 -24.52 11.37 -2.50
C LYS A 143 -25.42 10.23 -3.00
N GLY A 144 -25.45 9.12 -2.28
CA GLY A 144 -26.23 7.95 -2.63
C GLY A 144 -25.47 6.99 -3.54
N GLU A 145 -26.19 6.37 -4.47
CA GLU A 145 -25.66 5.35 -5.36
C GLU A 145 -24.75 5.93 -6.44
N ASN A 146 -23.57 5.35 -6.59
CA ASN A 146 -22.62 5.64 -7.65
C ASN A 146 -22.40 4.38 -8.48
N ILE A 147 -22.65 4.49 -9.79
CA ILE A 147 -22.62 3.35 -10.71
C ILE A 147 -21.46 3.49 -11.66
N LEU A 148 -20.48 2.60 -11.52
CA LEU A 148 -19.41 2.40 -12.48
C LEU A 148 -19.88 1.39 -13.53
N ALA A 149 -20.12 1.86 -14.75
CA ALA A 149 -20.46 1.02 -15.89
C ALA A 149 -19.20 0.71 -16.70
N VAL A 150 -18.97 -0.57 -16.97
CA VAL A 150 -17.80 -1.07 -17.68
C VAL A 150 -18.25 -1.94 -18.85
N SER A 151 -17.71 -1.68 -20.03
CA SER A 151 -17.89 -2.51 -21.22
C SER A 151 -16.54 -2.93 -21.74
N VAL A 152 -16.41 -4.20 -22.13
CA VAL A 152 -15.19 -4.75 -22.72
C VAL A 152 -15.56 -5.35 -24.06
N MET A 153 -14.89 -4.91 -25.12
CA MET A 153 -14.99 -5.54 -26.43
C MET A 153 -13.91 -6.62 -26.51
N SER A 154 -14.34 -7.86 -26.73
CA SER A 154 -13.51 -9.06 -26.73
C SER A 154 -14.02 -10.06 -27.77
N ASN A 155 -13.17 -10.95 -28.28
CA ASN A 155 -13.69 -12.08 -29.05
C ASN A 155 -14.38 -13.07 -28.10
N SER A 156 -15.26 -13.95 -28.63
CA SER A 156 -16.01 -14.93 -27.80
C SER A 156 -15.10 -15.78 -26.93
N ASP A 157 -13.93 -16.13 -27.47
CA ASP A 157 -12.97 -17.05 -26.85
C ASP A 157 -11.90 -16.31 -26.05
N ASP A 158 -11.88 -14.97 -26.10
CA ASP A 158 -10.96 -14.16 -25.32
C ASP A 158 -11.58 -13.79 -23.97
N HIS A 159 -11.01 -14.38 -22.91
CA HIS A 159 -11.39 -14.19 -21.52
C HIS A 159 -10.33 -13.45 -20.71
N ASN A 160 -9.34 -12.83 -21.36
CA ASN A 160 -8.23 -12.13 -20.69
C ASN A 160 -8.70 -11.00 -19.79
N TYR A 161 -9.86 -10.40 -20.08
CA TYR A 161 -10.47 -9.37 -19.22
C TYR A 161 -10.73 -9.85 -17.79
N ARG A 162 -10.91 -11.17 -17.58
CA ARG A 162 -11.07 -11.76 -16.25
C ARG A 162 -9.77 -11.77 -15.45
N ASN A 163 -8.62 -11.62 -16.09
CA ASN A 163 -7.33 -11.48 -15.42
C ASN A 163 -7.14 -10.08 -14.79
N TYR A 164 -8.15 -9.21 -14.84
CA TYR A 164 -8.06 -7.87 -14.28
C TYR A 164 -9.01 -7.68 -13.11
N LEU A 165 -8.60 -6.83 -12.18
CA LEU A 165 -9.35 -6.41 -11.02
C LEU A 165 -9.61 -4.92 -11.09
N ILE A 166 -10.83 -4.49 -10.77
CA ILE A 166 -11.25 -3.09 -10.75
C ILE A 166 -11.67 -2.72 -9.33
N ALA A 167 -11.22 -1.55 -8.84
CA ALA A 167 -11.59 -1.03 -7.54
C ALA A 167 -11.69 0.50 -7.55
N ALA A 168 -12.55 1.05 -6.69
CA ALA A 168 -12.53 2.46 -6.33
C ALA A 168 -11.83 2.61 -4.97
N GLU A 169 -10.64 3.22 -5.01
CA GLU A 169 -9.79 3.43 -3.84
C GLU A 169 -10.01 4.79 -3.23
N PHE A 170 -9.89 4.85 -1.90
CA PHE A 170 -9.92 6.09 -1.14
C PHE A 170 -8.52 6.42 -0.68
N LEU A 171 -8.02 7.58 -1.10
CA LEU A 171 -6.74 8.13 -0.71
C LEU A 171 -6.96 9.21 0.34
N GLY A 172 -6.13 9.23 1.38
CA GLY A 172 -6.05 10.32 2.33
C GLY A 172 -4.62 10.85 2.42
N VAL A 173 -4.46 11.96 3.12
CA VAL A 173 -3.14 12.49 3.47
C VAL A 173 -2.89 12.33 4.96
N MET A 174 -1.61 12.38 5.33
CA MET A 174 -1.15 12.34 6.71
C MET A 174 0.00 13.34 6.83
N THR A 175 -0.04 14.13 7.89
CA THR A 175 1.01 15.06 8.29
C THR A 175 2.19 14.31 8.87
N ARG A 176 3.34 14.97 8.90
CA ARG A 176 4.54 14.42 9.53
C ARG A 176 4.30 14.04 10.99
N GLN A 177 3.68 14.95 11.75
CA GLN A 177 3.35 14.74 13.15
C GLN A 177 2.49 13.49 13.37
N SER A 178 1.42 13.31 12.60
CA SER A 178 0.55 12.14 12.71
C SER A 178 1.24 10.83 12.31
N ILE A 179 2.21 10.88 11.39
CA ILE A 179 3.06 9.72 11.06
C ILE A 179 3.93 9.36 12.27
N ASP A 180 4.61 10.34 12.87
CA ASP A 180 5.50 10.12 14.00
C ASP A 180 4.74 9.62 15.24
N GLU A 181 3.58 10.22 15.56
CA GLU A 181 2.69 9.76 16.64
C GLU A 181 2.29 8.31 16.46
N ARG A 182 1.88 7.94 15.26
CA ARG A 182 1.47 6.58 14.95
C ARG A 182 2.62 5.58 14.97
N LEU A 183 3.81 5.99 14.55
CA LEU A 183 4.97 5.12 14.55
C LEU A 183 5.48 4.82 15.95
N ARG A 184 5.34 5.77 16.89
CA ARG A 184 5.62 5.51 18.32
C ARG A 184 4.81 4.35 18.88
N GLU A 185 3.56 4.18 18.43
CA GLU A 185 2.70 3.04 18.82
C GLU A 185 3.00 1.75 18.03
N LYS A 186 3.84 1.81 16.99
CA LYS A 186 4.14 0.70 16.07
C LYS A 186 5.60 0.28 16.09
N THR A 187 6.29 0.57 17.18
CA THR A 187 7.60 -0.01 17.44
C THR A 187 7.44 -1.51 17.67
N VAL A 188 8.16 -2.31 16.89
CA VAL A 188 8.29 -3.75 17.14
C VAL A 188 9.33 -3.93 18.22
N ASP A 189 8.96 -4.62 19.29
CA ASP A 189 9.86 -4.95 20.40
C ASP A 189 11.13 -5.68 19.92
N ALA A 190 12.28 -5.35 20.52
CA ALA A 190 13.58 -5.89 20.12
C ALA A 190 13.62 -7.42 20.21
N GLN A 191 13.06 -8.00 21.28
CA GLN A 191 13.00 -9.45 21.45
C GLN A 191 12.15 -10.10 20.36
N THR A 192 11.05 -9.47 19.95
CA THR A 192 10.22 -9.95 18.84
C THR A 192 10.99 -10.00 17.52
N VAL A 193 11.82 -8.99 17.24
CA VAL A 193 12.67 -8.97 16.03
C VAL A 193 13.76 -10.04 16.11
N VAL A 194 14.42 -10.17 17.26
CA VAL A 194 15.44 -11.20 17.51
C VAL A 194 14.86 -12.60 17.34
N ASP A 195 13.66 -12.87 17.89
CA ASP A 195 12.99 -14.16 17.74
C ASP A 195 12.62 -14.48 16.28
N ASP A 196 12.25 -13.48 15.48
CA ASP A 196 12.07 -13.65 14.02
C ASP A 196 13.37 -14.01 13.32
N ILE A 197 14.48 -13.33 13.65
CA ILE A 197 15.81 -13.62 13.09
C ILE A 197 16.25 -15.04 13.48
N LYS A 198 16.11 -15.42 14.74
CA LYS A 198 16.46 -16.77 15.23
C LYS A 198 15.67 -17.85 14.51
N ARG A 199 14.36 -17.65 14.32
CA ARG A 199 13.51 -18.56 13.55
C ARG A 199 13.95 -18.70 12.09
N LYS A 200 14.38 -17.60 11.46
CA LYS A 200 14.93 -17.64 10.08
C LYS A 200 16.24 -18.42 10.02
N LEU A 201 17.13 -18.22 11.00
CA LEU A 201 18.43 -18.90 11.07
C LEU A 201 18.35 -20.37 11.48
N SER A 202 17.30 -20.78 12.20
CA SER A 202 17.10 -22.19 12.58
C SER A 202 16.58 -23.08 11.45
N GLY A 203 16.21 -22.49 10.29
CA GLY A 203 15.51 -23.18 9.21
C GLY A 203 14.07 -23.51 9.61
N SER A 204 13.09 -23.05 8.84
CA SER A 204 11.74 -23.58 8.99
C SER A 204 11.75 -25.03 8.49
N ALA A 205 11.50 -25.99 9.39
CA ALA A 205 11.13 -27.35 9.05
C ALA A 205 9.72 -27.37 8.39
N THR A 206 9.60 -26.77 7.22
CA THR A 206 8.44 -26.92 6.34
C THR A 206 8.87 -27.79 5.19
N ASP A 207 8.74 -29.10 5.40
CA ASP A 207 8.44 -30.17 4.45
C ASP A 207 8.57 -29.84 2.94
N ASP A 208 9.78 -29.53 2.48
CA ASP A 208 10.14 -29.70 1.07
C ASP A 208 11.65 -29.98 0.97
N ASP A 209 11.98 -31.07 0.31
CA ASP A 209 13.32 -31.63 0.12
C ASP A 209 14.17 -30.73 -0.79
N ASP A 210 14.78 -29.70 -0.22
CA ASP A 210 15.91 -29.00 -0.84
C ASP A 210 17.00 -28.75 0.22
N ILE A 211 18.26 -28.99 -0.14
CA ILE A 211 19.44 -28.80 0.71
C ILE A 211 19.53 -27.31 1.09
N VAL A 212 18.92 -26.93 2.22
CA VAL A 212 19.01 -25.57 2.74
C VAL A 212 20.40 -25.41 3.37
N LEU A 213 21.27 -24.61 2.73
CA LEU A 213 22.44 -24.07 3.41
C LEU A 213 21.94 -23.30 4.65
N MET A 214 22.07 -23.90 5.83
CA MET A 214 21.82 -23.20 7.10
C MET A 214 22.92 -22.14 7.28
N GLU A 215 22.64 -20.90 6.89
CA GLU A 215 23.45 -19.78 7.34
C GLU A 215 23.29 -19.67 8.87
N SER A 216 24.40 -19.82 9.59
CA SER A 216 24.44 -19.70 11.06
C SER A 216 24.39 -18.25 11.54
N THR A 217 24.45 -17.29 10.61
CA THR A 217 24.45 -15.86 10.88
C THR A 217 23.71 -15.07 9.80
N LEU A 218 23.06 -13.98 10.19
CA LEU A 218 22.41 -13.00 9.32
C LEU A 218 23.21 -11.68 9.32
N THR A 219 23.55 -11.14 8.15
CA THR A 219 24.08 -9.76 8.07
C THR A 219 22.92 -8.77 7.94
N VAL A 220 22.93 -7.71 8.75
CA VAL A 220 21.93 -6.62 8.69
C VAL A 220 22.62 -5.28 8.44
N ASN A 221 22.18 -4.56 7.41
CA ASN A 221 22.67 -3.23 7.09
C ASN A 221 22.01 -2.18 8.01
N LEU A 222 22.85 -1.31 8.58
CA LEU A 222 22.43 -0.25 9.50
C LEU A 222 22.31 1.13 8.84
N ARG A 223 22.83 1.29 7.62
CA ARG A 223 22.82 2.57 6.90
C ARG A 223 21.63 2.67 5.97
N ASP A 224 21.11 3.88 5.85
CA ASP A 224 19.99 4.18 4.99
C ASP A 224 20.40 4.06 3.50
N PRO A 225 19.59 3.40 2.65
CA PRO A 225 19.92 3.20 1.24
C PRO A 225 19.90 4.47 0.38
N PHE A 226 19.37 5.60 0.87
CA PHE A 226 19.39 6.87 0.12
C PHE A 226 20.58 7.74 0.48
N SER A 227 20.88 7.89 1.77
CA SER A 227 21.97 8.73 2.25
C SER A 227 23.32 8.00 2.32
N ALA A 228 23.31 6.70 2.67
CA ALA A 228 24.47 5.82 2.84
C ALA A 228 25.61 6.32 3.77
N SER A 229 25.50 7.53 4.34
CA SER A 229 26.55 8.21 5.07
C SER A 229 26.55 7.88 6.57
N LYS A 230 25.36 7.66 7.16
CA LYS A 230 25.20 7.37 8.59
C LYS A 230 24.26 6.19 8.85
N ILE A 231 24.36 5.64 10.07
CA ILE A 231 23.36 4.71 10.60
C ILE A 231 22.00 5.40 10.65
N CYS A 232 20.92 4.68 10.32
CA CYS A 232 19.55 5.18 10.38
C CYS A 232 19.23 5.71 11.78
N ASP A 233 18.80 6.97 11.89
CA ASP A 233 18.45 7.57 13.19
C ASP A 233 17.14 7.03 13.71
N THR A 234 16.17 6.88 12.81
CA THR A 234 14.89 6.19 13.09
C THR A 234 14.78 5.00 12.15
N PRO A 235 15.28 3.80 12.55
CA PRO A 235 15.28 2.62 11.68
C PRO A 235 13.85 2.12 11.48
N VAL A 236 13.34 2.25 10.25
CA VAL A 236 12.02 1.77 9.88
C VAL A 236 12.07 0.73 8.77
N ARG A 237 11.04 -0.08 8.71
CA ARG A 237 10.77 -0.99 7.59
C ARG A 237 9.26 -1.16 7.39
N GLY A 238 8.85 -1.64 6.21
CA GLY A 238 7.45 -2.02 5.99
C GLY A 238 7.12 -3.30 6.78
N LYS A 239 5.92 -3.38 7.36
CA LYS A 239 5.46 -4.56 8.13
C LYS A 239 5.57 -5.88 7.36
N THR A 240 5.49 -5.83 6.03
CA THR A 240 5.52 -7.01 5.14
C THR A 240 6.87 -7.20 4.45
N CYS A 241 7.90 -6.42 4.81
CA CYS A 241 9.26 -6.63 4.34
C CYS A 241 9.81 -7.96 4.91
N LEU A 242 10.42 -8.78 4.05
CA LEU A 242 11.03 -10.05 4.45
C LEU A 242 12.48 -9.88 4.92
N HIS A 243 13.18 -8.83 4.44
CA HIS A 243 14.51 -8.46 4.90
C HIS A 243 14.48 -7.85 6.32
N ASN A 244 15.65 -7.89 6.97
CA ASN A 244 15.89 -7.31 8.30
C ASN A 244 16.63 -5.96 8.23
N ASP A 245 17.08 -5.53 7.05
CA ASP A 245 17.63 -4.19 6.85
C ASP A 245 16.57 -3.11 7.08
N CYS A 246 17.00 -1.94 7.54
CA CYS A 246 16.15 -0.77 7.72
C CYS A 246 16.48 0.33 6.70
N PHE A 247 15.59 1.31 6.63
CA PHE A 247 15.85 2.61 6.01
C PHE A 247 15.44 3.70 7.00
N ASP A 248 15.97 4.91 6.83
CA ASP A 248 15.74 5.99 7.78
C ASP A 248 14.41 6.69 7.50
N LEU A 249 13.61 6.92 8.56
CA LEU A 249 12.28 7.49 8.43
C LEU A 249 12.30 8.90 7.81
N ASP A 250 13.19 9.77 8.28
CA ASP A 250 13.25 11.16 7.83
C ASP A 250 13.60 11.22 6.34
N THR A 251 14.68 10.53 6.00
CA THR A 251 15.17 10.44 4.62
C THR A 251 14.12 9.82 3.70
N PHE A 252 13.42 8.77 4.15
CA PHE A 252 12.38 8.12 3.35
C PHE A 252 11.19 9.05 3.05
N LEU A 253 10.73 9.82 4.04
CA LEU A 253 9.61 10.75 3.88
C LEU A 253 9.99 11.98 3.03
N GLU A 254 11.19 12.51 3.20
CA GLU A 254 11.69 13.70 2.49
C GLU A 254 11.96 13.42 1.00
N THR A 255 12.47 12.23 0.68
CA THR A 255 12.82 11.84 -0.70
C THR A 255 11.61 11.43 -1.54
N ARG A 256 10.38 11.41 -0.98
CA ARG A 256 9.21 11.00 -1.77
C ARG A 256 8.86 12.04 -2.84
N PRO A 257 8.64 11.60 -4.10
CA PRO A 257 8.18 12.49 -5.16
C PRO A 257 6.88 13.18 -4.77
N ARG A 258 6.84 14.51 -4.92
CA ARG A 258 5.68 15.34 -4.62
C ARG A 258 4.85 15.63 -5.86
N LYS A 259 3.55 15.79 -5.67
CA LYS A 259 2.58 16.28 -6.64
C LYS A 259 1.81 17.42 -5.97
N GLY A 260 2.26 18.65 -6.19
CA GLY A 260 1.87 19.79 -5.37
C GLY A 260 2.39 19.60 -3.94
N ASP A 261 1.56 19.94 -2.95
CA ASP A 261 1.96 19.89 -1.53
C ASP A 261 1.95 18.47 -0.95
N ALA A 262 1.32 17.52 -1.62
CA ALA A 262 1.21 16.12 -1.20
C ALA A 262 2.18 15.21 -1.96
N THR A 263 2.55 14.08 -1.37
CA THR A 263 3.36 13.04 -2.03
C THR A 263 2.53 12.21 -3.02
N ALA A 264 3.18 11.68 -4.05
CA ALA A 264 2.54 10.80 -5.01
C ALA A 264 2.17 9.44 -4.37
N ALA A 265 0.87 9.12 -4.33
CA ALA A 265 0.32 7.95 -3.63
C ALA A 265 0.91 6.60 -4.07
N ASP A 266 1.39 6.47 -5.31
CA ASP A 266 1.95 5.22 -5.86
C ASP A 266 3.47 5.08 -5.66
N GLN A 267 4.12 6.01 -4.94
CA GLN A 267 5.58 6.04 -4.74
C GLN A 267 6.02 5.53 -3.36
N TRP A 268 5.09 4.94 -2.60
CA TRP A 268 5.31 4.39 -1.26
C TRP A 268 5.71 2.92 -1.31
N ARG A 269 6.95 2.66 -1.71
CA ARG A 269 7.54 1.32 -1.78
C ARG A 269 8.83 1.27 -0.98
N CYS A 270 9.09 0.15 -0.33
CA CYS A 270 10.35 -0.11 0.35
C CYS A 270 11.52 0.09 -0.63
N PRO A 271 12.54 0.91 -0.30
CA PRO A 271 13.68 1.11 -1.20
C PRO A 271 14.45 -0.18 -1.48
N ILE A 272 14.41 -1.13 -0.55
CA ILE A 272 15.19 -2.38 -0.58
C ILE A 272 14.43 -3.46 -1.38
N CYS A 273 13.25 -3.89 -0.91
CA CYS A 273 12.51 -5.00 -1.52
C CYS A 273 11.28 -4.59 -2.37
N LYS A 274 11.00 -3.29 -2.51
CA LYS A 274 9.85 -2.74 -3.25
C LYS A 274 8.45 -3.14 -2.73
N ALA A 275 8.37 -3.81 -1.58
CA ALA A 275 7.12 -4.10 -0.86
C ALA A 275 6.43 -2.81 -0.36
N ASP A 276 5.20 -2.95 0.15
CA ASP A 276 4.42 -1.83 0.67
C ASP A 276 5.14 -1.14 1.84
N ALA A 277 5.35 0.16 1.69
CA ALA A 277 5.98 1.01 2.70
C ALA A 277 5.20 2.33 2.85
N ARG A 278 3.88 2.30 2.66
CA ARG A 278 3.02 3.45 3.00
C ARG A 278 3.19 3.80 4.48
N PRO A 279 3.07 5.08 4.88
CA PRO A 279 3.30 5.49 6.27
C PRO A 279 2.46 4.72 7.30
N ASN A 280 1.26 4.28 6.93
CA ASN A 280 0.39 3.47 7.78
C ASN A 280 0.84 2.00 7.93
N THR A 281 1.81 1.53 7.16
CA THR A 281 2.33 0.15 7.16
C THR A 281 3.77 0.06 7.68
N LEU A 282 4.43 1.20 7.87
CA LEU A 282 5.74 1.27 8.48
C LEU A 282 5.67 0.84 9.95
N VAL A 283 6.79 0.28 10.42
CA VAL A 283 7.08 -0.05 11.81
C VAL A 283 8.49 0.43 12.14
N ILE A 284 8.72 0.82 13.40
CA ILE A 284 10.08 1.06 13.92
C ILE A 284 10.64 -0.29 14.36
N ASP A 285 11.87 -0.60 13.95
CA ASP A 285 12.56 -1.82 14.34
C ASP A 285 13.28 -1.62 15.69
N GLY A 286 12.67 -2.10 16.78
CA GLY A 286 13.19 -1.87 18.13
C GLY A 286 14.55 -2.52 18.38
N PHE A 287 14.86 -3.63 17.72
CA PHE A 287 16.18 -4.24 17.82
C PHE A 287 17.25 -3.32 17.22
N LEU A 288 16.98 -2.73 16.05
CA LEU A 288 17.92 -1.80 15.42
C LEU A 288 18.03 -0.46 16.17
N VAL A 289 16.99 -0.04 16.89
CA VAL A 289 17.07 1.08 17.83
C VAL A 289 18.09 0.78 18.93
N GLU A 290 17.98 -0.38 19.60
CA GLU A 290 18.90 -0.79 20.66
C GLU A 290 20.34 -0.97 20.16
N VAL A 291 20.51 -1.58 18.98
CA VAL A 291 21.82 -1.72 18.32
C VAL A 291 22.46 -0.35 18.10
N ARG A 292 21.73 0.61 17.55
CA ARG A 292 22.24 1.98 17.32
C ARG A 292 22.68 2.62 18.64
N GLU A 293 21.88 2.52 19.68
CA GLU A 293 22.23 3.08 21.00
C GLU A 293 23.48 2.43 21.60
N GLU A 294 23.63 1.11 21.46
CA GLU A 294 24.82 0.40 21.92
C GLU A 294 26.07 0.79 21.14
N LEU A 295 25.97 0.92 19.81
CA LEU A 295 27.06 1.40 18.97
C LEU A 295 27.44 2.84 19.32
N ALA A 296 26.47 3.70 19.60
CA ALA A 296 26.71 5.07 20.05
C ALA A 296 27.50 5.10 21.36
N ARG A 297 27.09 4.31 22.37
CA ARG A 297 27.80 4.18 23.66
C ARG A 297 29.24 3.72 23.49
N LYS A 298 29.52 2.90 22.48
CA LYS A 298 30.87 2.38 22.16
C LYS A 298 31.68 3.27 21.21
N GLY A 299 31.13 4.38 20.73
CA GLY A 299 31.79 5.24 19.73
C GLY A 299 31.91 4.59 18.33
N LEU A 300 31.03 3.65 18.01
CA LEU A 300 31.06 2.83 16.78
C LEU A 300 29.96 3.21 15.77
N LEU A 301 29.51 4.47 15.76
CA LEU A 301 28.47 4.95 14.83
C LEU A 301 28.85 4.89 13.34
N GLY A 302 30.13 4.68 13.03
CA GLY A 302 30.59 4.43 11.65
C GLY A 302 30.20 3.04 11.11
N THR A 303 29.77 2.10 11.98
CA THR A 303 29.46 0.71 11.61
C THR A 303 28.41 0.65 10.49
N ARG A 304 28.75 -0.03 9.38
CA ARG A 304 27.84 -0.17 8.23
C ARG A 304 26.82 -1.29 8.40
N ALA A 305 27.23 -2.39 9.02
CA ALA A 305 26.41 -3.58 9.18
C ALA A 305 26.77 -4.35 10.46
N ILE A 306 25.86 -5.18 10.92
CA ILE A 306 26.08 -6.14 12.01
C ILE A 306 25.91 -7.57 11.50
N ILE A 307 26.53 -8.50 12.20
CA ILE A 307 26.33 -9.94 12.03
C ILE A 307 25.55 -10.43 13.25
N VAL A 308 24.35 -10.95 13.04
CA VAL A 308 23.49 -11.56 14.06
C VAL A 308 23.63 -13.07 13.99
N SER A 309 23.90 -13.73 15.12
CA SER A 309 24.09 -15.17 15.21
C SER A 309 22.78 -15.88 15.57
N GLN A 310 22.74 -17.21 15.39
CA GLN A 310 21.56 -18.04 15.66
C GLN A 310 21.02 -17.96 17.10
N ASP A 311 21.85 -17.61 18.08
CA ASP A 311 21.44 -17.41 19.47
C ASP A 311 20.75 -16.05 19.70
N GLY A 312 20.84 -15.12 18.74
CA GLY A 312 20.35 -13.75 18.80
C GLY A 312 21.43 -12.72 19.17
N SER A 313 22.64 -13.15 19.51
CA SER A 313 23.76 -12.25 19.74
C SER A 313 24.18 -11.56 18.45
N TRP A 314 24.71 -10.34 18.54
CA TRP A 314 25.20 -9.62 17.37
C TRP A 314 26.55 -8.98 17.61
N ARG A 315 27.29 -8.72 16.52
CA ARG A 315 28.55 -7.97 16.53
C ARG A 315 28.64 -7.04 15.33
N PRO A 316 29.37 -5.91 15.42
CA PRO A 316 29.73 -5.12 14.25
C PRO A 316 30.41 -5.99 13.20
N LYS A 317 30.01 -5.85 11.93
CA LYS A 317 30.71 -6.48 10.81
C LYS A 317 32.02 -5.71 10.57
N PRO A 318 33.19 -6.38 10.58
CA PRO A 318 34.46 -5.74 10.22
C PRO A 318 34.37 -5.17 8.80
N GLU A 319 34.87 -3.96 8.60
CA GLU A 319 35.00 -3.40 7.25
C GLU A 319 36.21 -4.04 6.56
N GLU A 320 35.98 -4.74 5.46
CA GLU A 320 37.05 -5.11 4.54
C GLU A 320 37.47 -3.84 3.79
N ARG A 321 38.64 -3.30 4.14
CA ARG A 321 39.26 -2.23 3.34
C ARG A 321 39.70 -2.84 2.01
N ASP A 322 38.95 -2.59 0.94
CA ASP A 322 39.42 -2.86 -0.42
C ASP A 322 40.68 -2.00 -0.67
N PRO A 323 41.85 -2.59 -0.93
CA PRO A 323 43.07 -1.84 -1.21
C PRO A 323 42.97 -0.95 -2.45
N ASN A 324 41.98 -1.17 -3.32
CA ASN A 324 41.69 -0.37 -4.52
C ASN A 324 40.36 0.41 -4.45
N GLY A 325 39.70 0.42 -3.29
CA GLY A 325 38.44 1.14 -3.09
C GLY A 325 38.67 2.64 -3.01
N VAL A 326 37.95 3.41 -3.83
CA VAL A 326 37.84 4.87 -3.68
C VAL A 326 37.42 5.17 -2.24
N THR A 327 38.29 5.83 -1.48
CA THR A 327 38.01 6.22 -0.10
C THR A 327 36.73 7.05 -0.07
N ASP A 328 35.74 6.62 0.73
CA ASP A 328 34.59 7.44 1.10
C ASP A 328 35.16 8.76 1.68
N ARG A 329 34.91 9.89 0.99
CA ARG A 329 35.45 11.21 1.32
C ARG A 329 34.97 11.78 2.68
N ASP A 330 34.19 11.01 3.42
CA ASP A 330 33.48 11.45 4.63
C ASP A 330 34.25 11.20 5.94
N THR A 331 35.56 10.94 5.87
CA THR A 331 36.42 11.04 7.06
C THR A 331 37.05 12.44 7.06
N PRO A 332 36.65 13.37 7.95
CA PRO A 332 37.27 14.68 7.99
C PRO A 332 38.66 14.54 8.63
N GLU A 333 39.71 14.58 7.82
CA GLU A 333 41.05 14.92 8.31
C GLU A 333 41.09 16.43 8.65
N PRO A 334 41.74 16.83 9.76
CA PRO A 334 41.84 18.23 10.11
C PRO A 334 42.97 18.86 9.28
N ASN A 335 42.66 19.44 8.12
CA ASN A 335 43.54 20.47 7.59
C ASN A 335 42.89 21.54 6.71
N SER A 336 43.47 22.73 6.83
CA SER A 336 42.96 24.03 6.45
C SER A 336 42.89 24.31 4.94
N ALA A 337 41.93 25.19 4.60
CA ALA A 337 41.89 26.09 3.44
C ALA A 337 41.57 25.50 2.06
N ALA A 338 40.35 25.75 1.57
CA ALA A 338 40.06 26.66 0.44
C ALA A 338 38.62 26.43 -0.04
N ALA A 339 37.80 27.47 0.04
CA ALA A 339 36.47 27.48 -0.55
C ALA A 339 36.59 27.66 -2.08
N GLN A 340 36.01 26.74 -2.85
CA GLN A 340 35.71 26.98 -4.27
C GLN A 340 34.28 26.51 -4.56
N THR A 341 33.45 27.48 -4.91
CA THR A 341 32.10 27.30 -5.44
C THR A 341 32.17 26.71 -6.84
N VAL A 342 31.60 25.52 -7.03
CA VAL A 342 31.38 24.93 -8.35
C VAL A 342 29.89 25.06 -8.66
N HIS A 343 29.57 25.85 -9.68
CA HIS A 343 28.22 25.95 -10.22
C HIS A 343 27.84 24.63 -10.92
N GLU A 344 26.66 24.13 -10.59
CA GLU A 344 26.05 22.94 -11.19
C GLU A 344 25.61 23.27 -12.63
N ILE A 345 26.27 22.66 -13.62
CA ILE A 345 25.83 22.68 -15.02
C ILE A 345 25.07 21.38 -15.24
N ILE A 346 23.75 21.48 -15.42
CA ILE A 346 22.90 20.34 -15.79
C ILE A 346 22.84 20.30 -17.31
N ASP A 347 23.37 19.21 -17.88
CA ASP A 347 23.28 18.90 -19.30
C ASP A 347 21.87 18.38 -19.65
N LEU A 348 21.25 19.01 -20.65
CA LEU A 348 19.96 18.64 -21.21
C LEU A 348 20.12 18.52 -22.72
N SER A 349 20.67 17.39 -23.16
CA SER A 349 20.58 16.97 -24.56
C SER A 349 19.54 15.85 -24.69
N ASP A 350 18.66 16.02 -25.69
CA ASP A 350 17.31 15.46 -25.87
C ASP A 350 17.13 13.93 -25.85
#